data_AF-A0A662DG01-F1
#
_entry.id   AF-A0A662DG01-F1
#
_cell.length_a   1.000
_cell.length_b   1.000
_cell.length_c   1.000
_cell.angle_alpha   90.00
_cell.angle_beta   90.00
_cell.angle_gamma   90.00
#
_symmetry.space_group_name_H-M   'P 1'
#
loop_
_entity.id
_entity.type
_entity.pdbx_description
1 polymer ?
#
loop_
_entity_poly.entity_id
_entity_poly.type
_entity_poly.pdbx_seq_one_letter_code
_entity_poly.pdbx_strand_id
1 'polypeptide(L)'
;MTTITFLQTRPADAVNEIWASTRRREGTLVVEVPHPTSADVDEAQKGGLLLAGGEEGVHTSAYVLAPLDIKALRRGTVAGWRITVVHEGTSMEILDALTFTRAAFLRTPRSRVREAAALANLPGAEASVSTFVDTVHDAVVAVSDGATDLLLRDWDIERIGELRDALERGQLVERTAFPIDIEYDEAAEELEAGAFSAYLNQIDGRGRARPRGEWAPGREVSTPESDTRISAGWP
;
A
#
# COMPACT_ATOMS: atom_id res chain seq x y z
N MET A 1 9.25 3.28 -18.70
CA MET A 1 8.56 2.05 -18.25
C MET A 1 7.86 2.41 -16.95
N THR A 2 6.55 2.18 -16.86
CA THR A 2 5.76 2.55 -15.69
C THR A 2 5.82 1.41 -14.69
N THR A 3 6.32 1.67 -13.48
CA THR A 3 6.26 0.71 -12.37
C THR A 3 4.81 0.59 -11.92
N ILE A 4 4.31 -0.63 -11.82
CA ILE A 4 3.01 -0.97 -11.25
C ILE A 4 3.26 -1.49 -9.84
N THR A 5 2.65 -0.85 -8.85
CA THR A 5 2.71 -1.34 -7.48
C THR A 5 1.55 -2.28 -7.17
N PHE A 6 1.73 -3.14 -6.18
CA PHE A 6 0.62 -3.85 -5.59
C PHE A 6 0.76 -3.93 -4.08
N LEU A 7 -0.39 -4.05 -3.40
CA LEU A 7 -0.49 -4.22 -1.96
C LEU A 7 -1.35 -5.45 -1.65
N GLN A 8 -0.82 -6.33 -0.80
CA GLN A 8 -1.60 -7.39 -0.16
C GLN A 8 -2.29 -6.85 1.09
N THR A 9 -3.60 -6.65 0.98
CA THR A 9 -4.45 -6.09 2.03
C THR A 9 -5.59 -7.04 2.38
N ARG A 10 -6.11 -6.97 3.60
CA ARG A 10 -7.29 -7.73 4.03
C ARG A 10 -8.24 -6.86 4.84
N PRO A 11 -9.57 -6.92 4.60
CA PRO A 11 -10.53 -6.30 5.49
C PRO A 11 -10.64 -7.08 6.80
N ALA A 12 -10.93 -6.37 7.89
CA ALA A 12 -11.30 -6.94 9.18
C ALA A 12 -12.25 -6.01 9.94
N ASP A 13 -13.13 -6.60 10.76
CA ASP A 13 -14.00 -5.82 11.65
C ASP A 13 -13.28 -5.41 12.94
N ALA A 14 -12.34 -6.25 13.41
CA ALA A 14 -11.50 -6.01 14.58
C ALA A 14 -10.21 -6.84 14.47
N VAL A 15 -9.16 -6.42 15.18
CA VAL A 15 -7.82 -7.02 15.09
C VAL A 15 -7.32 -7.43 16.46
N ASN A 16 -6.69 -8.62 16.53
CA ASN A 16 -5.87 -9.05 17.65
C ASN A 16 -4.52 -9.57 17.15
N GLU A 17 -3.50 -9.60 18.01
CA GLU A 17 -2.12 -9.97 17.66
C GLU A 17 -2.00 -11.37 17.03
N ILE A 18 -2.73 -12.36 17.56
CA ILE A 18 -2.65 -13.75 17.06
C ILE A 18 -3.17 -13.83 15.62
N TRP A 19 -4.30 -13.17 15.35
CA TRP A 19 -4.85 -13.09 14.01
C TRP A 19 -3.91 -12.31 13.08
N ALA A 20 -3.42 -11.14 13.51
CA ALA A 20 -2.54 -10.29 12.71
C ALA A 20 -1.24 -11.00 12.33
N SER A 21 -0.60 -11.68 13.29
CA SER A 21 0.63 -12.44 13.05
C SER A 21 0.41 -13.64 12.11
N THR A 22 -0.77 -14.29 12.17
CA THR A 22 -1.14 -15.35 11.22
C THR A 22 -1.27 -14.79 9.81
N ARG A 23 -2.00 -13.70 9.63
CA ARG A 23 -2.18 -13.06 8.32
C ARG A 23 -0.87 -12.52 7.76
N ARG A 24 0.02 -12.03 8.63
CA ARG A 24 1.36 -11.60 8.23
C ARG A 24 2.20 -12.73 7.62
N ARG A 25 2.08 -13.96 8.15
CA ARG A 25 2.76 -15.15 7.61
C ARG A 25 2.16 -15.62 6.29
N GLU A 26 0.86 -15.43 6.11
CA GLU A 26 0.17 -15.73 4.84
C GLU A 26 0.47 -14.70 3.74
N GLY A 27 1.09 -13.57 4.07
CA GLY A 27 1.54 -12.58 3.11
C GLY A 27 0.85 -11.22 3.20
N THR A 28 -0.16 -11.06 4.04
CA THR A 28 -0.79 -9.75 4.27
C THR A 28 0.23 -8.75 4.84
N LEU A 29 0.21 -7.52 4.34
CA LEU A 29 1.02 -6.41 4.88
C LEU A 29 0.16 -5.37 5.58
N VAL A 30 -1.07 -5.20 5.09
CA VAL A 30 -2.01 -4.19 5.58
C VAL A 30 -3.33 -4.84 5.95
N VAL A 31 -3.88 -4.42 7.09
CA VAL A 31 -5.27 -4.72 7.46
C VAL A 31 -6.10 -3.45 7.33
N GLU A 32 -7.26 -3.56 6.72
CA GLU A 32 -8.23 -2.47 6.61
C GLU A 32 -9.37 -2.66 7.60
N VAL A 33 -9.50 -1.73 8.53
CA VAL A 33 -10.58 -1.69 9.52
C VAL A 33 -11.37 -0.41 9.27
N PRO A 34 -12.68 -0.46 8.94
CA PRO A 34 -13.46 0.73 8.65
C PRO A 34 -13.55 1.71 9.82
N HIS A 35 -13.78 1.18 11.04
CA HIS A 35 -13.92 1.95 12.28
C HIS A 35 -12.90 1.46 13.31
N PRO A 36 -11.60 1.76 13.11
CA PRO A 36 -10.56 1.24 13.97
C PRO A 36 -10.63 1.85 15.36
N THR A 37 -10.31 1.06 16.37
CA THR A 37 -9.98 1.55 17.71
C THR A 37 -8.47 1.66 17.88
N SER A 38 -7.98 2.39 18.89
CA SER A 38 -6.55 2.38 19.24
C SER A 38 -6.03 0.97 19.56
N ALA A 39 -6.89 0.10 20.12
CA ALA A 39 -6.53 -1.28 20.38
C ALA A 39 -6.29 -2.08 19.09
N ASP A 40 -7.12 -1.88 18.06
CA ASP A 40 -6.91 -2.54 16.76
C ASP A 40 -5.57 -2.14 16.13
N VAL A 41 -5.21 -0.86 16.26
CA VAL A 41 -3.94 -0.33 15.76
C VAL A 41 -2.76 -0.98 16.49
N ASP A 42 -2.79 -1.01 17.82
CA ASP A 42 -1.72 -1.61 18.63
C ASP A 42 -1.57 -3.11 18.35
N GLU A 43 -2.68 -3.84 18.27
CA GLU A 43 -2.70 -5.28 18.02
C GLU A 43 -2.24 -5.64 16.61
N ALA A 44 -2.60 -4.83 15.60
CA ALA A 44 -2.09 -4.99 14.24
C ALA A 44 -0.56 -4.84 14.20
N GLN A 45 -0.03 -3.80 14.87
CA GLN A 45 1.41 -3.51 14.91
C GLN A 45 2.20 -4.60 15.63
N LYS A 46 1.69 -5.12 16.77
CA LYS A 46 2.29 -6.28 17.47
C LYS A 46 2.34 -7.52 16.56
N GLY A 47 1.29 -7.73 15.77
CA GLY A 47 1.24 -8.79 14.76
C GLY A 47 2.10 -8.54 13.51
N GLY A 48 2.76 -7.38 13.40
CA GLY A 48 3.61 -7.00 12.28
C GLY A 48 2.87 -6.50 11.04
N LEU A 49 1.61 -6.08 11.20
CA LEU A 49 0.78 -5.46 10.16
C LEU A 49 0.71 -3.95 10.35
N LEU A 50 0.49 -3.23 9.24
CA LEU A 50 0.08 -1.83 9.28
C LEU A 50 -1.44 -1.77 9.20
N LEU A 51 -2.06 -0.89 9.99
CA LEU A 51 -3.52 -0.70 9.94
C LEU A 51 -3.85 0.50 9.05
N ALA A 52 -4.76 0.27 8.10
CA ALA A 52 -5.38 1.29 7.28
C ALA A 52 -6.85 1.48 7.68
N GLY A 53 -7.28 2.72 7.87
CA GLY A 53 -8.63 3.03 8.31
C GLY A 53 -8.76 4.50 8.71
N GLY A 54 -9.97 4.94 9.00
CA GLY A 54 -10.22 6.34 9.33
C GLY A 54 -11.37 6.50 10.29
N GLU A 55 -11.07 6.91 11.52
CA GLU A 55 -12.04 7.31 12.53
C GLU A 55 -11.51 8.55 13.24
N GLU A 56 -12.39 9.48 13.61
CA GLU A 56 -11.98 10.71 14.30
C GLU A 56 -11.30 10.36 15.65
N GLY A 57 -10.11 10.92 15.88
CA GLY A 57 -9.35 10.73 17.12
C GLY A 57 -8.54 9.42 17.20
N VAL A 58 -8.53 8.61 16.13
CA VAL A 58 -7.71 7.38 16.07
C VAL A 58 -6.53 7.58 15.11
N HIS A 59 -5.31 7.38 15.62
CA HIS A 59 -4.08 7.49 14.86
C HIS A 59 -3.75 6.15 14.19
N THR A 60 -4.16 6.01 12.93
CA THR A 60 -3.86 4.82 12.12
C THR A 60 -2.54 4.98 11.38
N SER A 61 -1.96 3.87 10.91
CA SER A 61 -0.72 3.92 10.12
C SER A 61 -0.99 4.61 8.77
N ALA A 62 -2.09 4.24 8.10
CA ALA A 62 -2.57 4.84 6.88
C ALA A 62 -4.07 5.16 6.96
N TYR A 63 -4.51 6.18 6.23
CA TYR A 63 -5.88 6.66 6.20
C TYR A 63 -6.53 6.31 4.87
N VAL A 64 -7.73 5.75 4.91
CA VAL A 64 -8.57 5.50 3.74
C VAL A 64 -9.89 6.22 3.99
N LEU A 65 -10.13 7.30 3.25
CA LEU A 65 -11.23 8.23 3.55
C LEU A 65 -11.99 8.61 2.27
N ALA A 66 -13.29 8.82 2.40
CA ALA A 66 -14.08 9.46 1.36
C ALA A 66 -13.80 10.97 1.32
N PRO A 67 -14.04 11.65 0.18
CA PRO A 67 -13.76 13.08 0.04
C PRO A 67 -14.43 13.98 1.08
N LEU A 68 -15.62 13.61 1.55
CA LEU A 68 -16.36 14.37 2.56
C LEU A 68 -15.70 14.29 3.94
N ASP A 69 -15.09 13.15 4.28
CA ASP A 69 -14.48 12.89 5.59
C ASP A 69 -13.05 13.45 5.69
N ILE A 70 -12.42 13.74 4.55
CA ILE A 70 -11.07 14.32 4.50
C ILE A 70 -10.93 15.62 5.27
N LYS A 71 -12.02 16.40 5.42
CA LYS A 71 -11.97 17.65 6.19
C LYS A 71 -11.76 17.43 7.69
N ALA A 72 -12.04 16.22 8.19
CA ALA A 72 -11.66 15.84 9.55
C ALA A 72 -10.13 15.80 9.69
N LEU A 73 -9.39 15.49 8.61
CA LEU A 73 -7.96 15.70 8.55
C LEU A 73 -7.66 17.19 8.40
N ARG A 74 -7.15 17.82 9.47
CA ARG A 74 -6.64 19.19 9.39
C ARG A 74 -5.45 19.23 8.42
N ARG A 75 -5.47 20.19 7.48
CA ARG A 75 -4.42 20.32 6.45
C ARG A 75 -3.02 20.27 7.06
N GLY A 76 -2.17 19.40 6.53
CA GLY A 76 -0.77 19.27 6.94
C GLY A 76 -0.56 18.57 8.28
N THR A 77 -1.59 17.97 8.88
CA THR A 77 -1.45 17.17 10.12
C THR A 77 -1.07 15.72 9.84
N VAL A 78 -1.40 15.24 8.64
CA VAL A 78 -1.08 13.90 8.18
C VAL A 78 -0.38 14.04 6.85
N ALA A 79 0.80 13.41 6.72
CA ALA A 79 1.52 13.39 5.46
C ALA A 79 0.71 12.72 4.34
N GLY A 80 0.69 13.33 3.15
CA GLY A 80 -0.13 12.88 2.02
C GLY A 80 0.13 11.45 1.58
N TRP A 81 1.35 10.94 1.76
CA TRP A 81 1.71 9.56 1.45
C TRP A 81 1.04 8.50 2.35
N ARG A 82 0.46 8.92 3.47
CA ARG A 82 -0.35 8.06 4.35
C ARG A 82 -1.82 8.04 3.95
N ILE A 83 -2.24 8.85 2.97
CA ILE A 83 -3.65 9.08 2.65
C ILE A 83 -4.02 8.40 1.34
N THR A 84 -5.12 7.65 1.39
CA THR A 84 -5.86 7.14 0.24
C THR A 84 -7.23 7.79 0.19
N VAL A 85 -7.54 8.46 -0.91
CA VAL A 85 -8.88 9.01 -1.18
C VAL A 85 -9.72 7.95 -1.88
N VAL A 86 -10.93 7.68 -1.39
CA VAL A 86 -11.88 6.79 -2.07
C VAL A 86 -12.61 7.56 -3.18
N HIS A 87 -12.76 6.94 -4.35
CA HIS A 87 -13.47 7.49 -5.50
C HIS A 87 -14.99 7.47 -5.26
N GLU A 88 -15.45 8.38 -4.42
CA GLU A 88 -16.85 8.57 -4.05
C GLU A 88 -17.25 10.03 -4.24
N GLY A 89 -18.48 10.27 -4.69
CA GLY A 89 -18.98 11.62 -4.99
C GLY A 89 -18.62 12.11 -6.39
N THR A 90 -18.53 13.43 -6.54
CA THR A 90 -18.28 14.13 -7.80
C THR A 90 -16.79 14.29 -8.09
N SER A 91 -16.44 14.44 -9.37
CA SER A 91 -15.04 14.67 -9.78
C SER A 91 -14.42 15.90 -9.12
N MET A 92 -15.20 16.96 -8.85
CA MET A 92 -14.69 18.14 -8.15
C MET A 92 -14.38 17.87 -6.68
N GLU A 93 -15.22 17.11 -5.97
CA GLU A 93 -14.96 16.74 -4.58
C GLU A 93 -13.69 15.88 -4.46
N ILE A 94 -13.51 14.95 -5.40
CA ILE A 94 -12.31 14.10 -5.45
C ILE A 94 -11.06 14.94 -5.73
N LEU A 95 -11.13 15.87 -6.70
CA LEU A 95 -9.98 16.73 -7.03
C LEU A 95 -9.64 17.69 -5.89
N ASP A 96 -10.63 18.26 -5.22
CA ASP A 96 -10.43 19.09 -4.03
C ASP A 96 -9.74 18.28 -2.93
N ALA A 97 -10.24 17.07 -2.66
CA ALA A 97 -9.64 16.13 -1.72
C ALA A 97 -8.17 15.79 -2.03
N LEU A 98 -7.86 15.40 -3.27
CA LEU A 98 -6.51 15.05 -3.70
C LEU A 98 -5.57 16.27 -3.59
N THR A 99 -6.01 17.44 -4.04
CA THR A 99 -5.20 18.67 -4.02
C THR A 99 -4.99 19.17 -2.59
N PHE A 100 -6.00 19.04 -1.73
CA PHE A 100 -5.94 19.48 -0.35
C PHE A 100 -4.97 18.63 0.48
N THR A 101 -5.03 17.31 0.30
CA THR A 101 -4.28 16.32 1.09
C THR A 101 -2.94 15.92 0.51
N ARG A 102 -2.72 16.10 -0.81
CA ARG A 102 -1.61 15.49 -1.55
C ARG A 102 -1.58 13.96 -1.38
N ALA A 103 -2.76 13.34 -1.35
CA ALA A 103 -2.89 11.90 -1.14
C ALA A 103 -2.09 11.09 -2.17
N ALA A 104 -1.35 10.10 -1.72
CA ALA A 104 -0.58 9.22 -2.61
C ALA A 104 -1.46 8.31 -3.46
N PHE A 105 -2.68 8.00 -3.02
CA PHE A 105 -3.55 7.04 -3.71
C PHE A 105 -4.96 7.58 -3.92
N LEU A 106 -5.50 7.32 -5.12
CA LEU A 106 -6.93 7.39 -5.43
C LEU A 106 -7.46 5.97 -5.60
N ARG A 107 -8.24 5.49 -4.64
CA ARG A 107 -8.85 4.16 -4.68
C ARG A 107 -10.16 4.20 -5.44
N THR A 108 -10.26 3.45 -6.53
CA THR A 108 -11.42 3.45 -7.43
C THR A 108 -11.97 2.05 -7.63
N PRO A 109 -13.29 1.89 -7.88
CA PRO A 109 -13.81 0.63 -8.42
C PRO A 109 -13.24 0.37 -9.83
N ARG A 110 -13.13 -0.92 -10.18
CA ARG A 110 -12.62 -1.40 -11.49
C ARG A 110 -13.29 -0.72 -12.68
N SER A 111 -14.59 -0.44 -12.60
CA SER A 111 -15.37 0.18 -13.67
C SER A 111 -15.04 1.64 -13.94
N ARG A 112 -14.32 2.33 -13.04
CA ARG A 112 -14.02 3.77 -13.14
C ARG A 112 -12.52 4.08 -13.18
N VAL A 113 -11.67 3.07 -13.41
CA VAL A 113 -10.20 3.25 -13.45
C VAL A 113 -9.77 4.31 -14.46
N ARG A 114 -10.34 4.29 -15.67
CA ARG A 114 -9.99 5.28 -16.71
C ARG A 114 -10.36 6.71 -16.34
N GLU A 115 -11.50 6.90 -15.68
CA GLU A 115 -11.90 8.21 -15.16
C GLU A 115 -10.97 8.66 -14.03
N ALA A 116 -10.67 7.78 -13.08
CA ALA A 116 -9.74 8.05 -11.98
C ALA A 116 -8.34 8.41 -12.48
N ALA A 117 -7.84 7.72 -13.51
CA ALA A 117 -6.58 8.03 -14.17
C ALA A 117 -6.59 9.41 -14.84
N ALA A 118 -7.70 9.82 -15.44
CA ALA A 118 -7.82 11.18 -15.98
C ALA A 118 -7.73 12.24 -14.87
N LEU A 119 -8.36 12.01 -13.71
CA LEU A 119 -8.31 12.92 -12.57
C LEU A 119 -6.92 12.99 -11.93
N ALA A 120 -6.30 11.84 -11.69
CA ALA A 120 -4.99 11.74 -11.05
C ALA A 120 -3.82 12.30 -11.90
N ASN A 121 -4.03 12.42 -13.21
CA ASN A 121 -3.06 13.06 -14.12
C ASN A 121 -3.21 14.59 -14.20
N LEU A 122 -4.20 15.18 -13.52
CA LEU A 122 -4.33 16.63 -13.46
C LEU A 122 -3.24 17.24 -12.54
N PRO A 123 -2.64 18.37 -12.91
CA PRO A 123 -1.63 19.03 -12.08
C PRO A 123 -2.13 19.31 -10.66
N GLY A 124 -1.34 18.91 -9.67
CA GLY A 124 -1.66 19.07 -8.24
C GLY A 124 -2.51 17.95 -7.62
N ALA A 125 -2.96 16.98 -8.42
CA ALA A 125 -3.71 15.80 -7.96
C ALA A 125 -2.91 14.50 -8.16
N GLU A 126 -1.60 14.58 -8.37
CA GLU A 126 -0.73 13.45 -8.74
C GLU A 126 -0.82 12.32 -7.71
N ALA A 127 -1.63 11.30 -8.03
CA ALA A 127 -1.91 10.17 -7.15
C ALA A 127 -1.84 8.85 -7.93
N SER A 128 -1.45 7.77 -7.27
CA SER A 128 -1.50 6.44 -7.84
C SER A 128 -2.94 5.93 -7.86
N VAL A 129 -3.40 5.48 -9.02
CA VAL A 129 -4.76 4.92 -9.18
C VAL A 129 -4.75 3.48 -8.69
N SER A 130 -5.43 3.26 -7.57
CA SER A 130 -5.47 1.98 -6.86
C SER A 130 -6.83 1.30 -7.04
N THR A 131 -6.86 0.02 -7.40
CA THR A 131 -8.12 -0.75 -7.51
C THR A 131 -7.96 -2.17 -7.01
N PHE A 132 -9.04 -2.70 -6.42
CA PHE A 132 -9.13 -4.13 -6.11
C PHE A 132 -9.25 -4.95 -7.39
N VAL A 133 -8.54 -6.07 -7.43
CA VAL A 133 -8.59 -7.04 -8.51
C VAL A 133 -8.68 -8.45 -7.96
N ASP A 134 -9.53 -9.27 -8.58
CA ASP A 134 -9.83 -10.61 -8.10
C ASP A 134 -9.14 -11.68 -8.97
N THR A 135 -8.71 -11.33 -10.19
CA THR A 135 -8.02 -12.23 -11.14
C THR A 135 -6.86 -11.52 -11.85
N VAL A 136 -5.95 -12.32 -12.44
CA VAL A 136 -4.86 -11.81 -13.31
C VAL A 136 -5.42 -11.04 -14.50
N HIS A 137 -6.52 -11.51 -15.08
CA HIS A 137 -7.18 -10.81 -16.19
C HIS A 137 -7.68 -9.42 -15.76
N ASP A 138 -8.34 -9.32 -14.60
CA ASP A 138 -8.81 -8.04 -14.06
C ASP A 138 -7.65 -7.07 -13.83
N ALA A 139 -6.53 -7.57 -13.33
CA ALA A 139 -5.32 -6.77 -13.11
C ALA A 139 -4.76 -6.20 -14.41
N VAL A 140 -4.62 -7.02 -15.45
CA VAL A 140 -4.13 -6.56 -16.76
C VAL A 140 -5.08 -5.53 -17.37
N VAL A 141 -6.40 -5.75 -17.29
CA VAL A 141 -7.40 -4.78 -17.78
C VAL A 141 -7.30 -3.47 -17.01
N ALA A 142 -7.25 -3.52 -15.67
CA ALA A 142 -7.11 -2.32 -14.84
C ALA A 142 -5.84 -1.52 -15.17
N VAL A 143 -4.68 -2.19 -15.33
CA VAL A 143 -3.43 -1.54 -15.73
C VAL A 143 -3.57 -0.89 -17.11
N SER A 144 -4.21 -1.57 -18.06
CA SER A 144 -4.46 -1.03 -19.40
C SER A 144 -5.40 0.19 -19.39
N ASP A 145 -6.28 0.30 -18.40
CA ASP A 145 -7.17 1.43 -18.18
C ASP A 145 -6.50 2.57 -17.38
N GLY A 146 -5.26 2.39 -16.92
CA GLY A 146 -4.49 3.42 -16.23
C GLY A 146 -4.31 3.23 -14.73
N ALA A 147 -4.65 2.06 -14.16
CA ALA A 147 -4.28 1.75 -12.78
C ALA A 147 -2.75 1.65 -12.65
N THR A 148 -2.19 2.35 -11.66
CA THR A 148 -0.76 2.28 -11.32
C THR A 148 -0.51 1.49 -10.04
N ASP A 149 -1.58 1.15 -9.31
CA ASP A 149 -1.53 0.36 -8.09
C ASP A 149 -2.67 -0.69 -8.04
N LEU A 150 -2.36 -1.88 -7.55
CA LEU A 150 -3.29 -3.01 -7.46
C LEU A 150 -3.46 -3.48 -6.01
N LEU A 151 -4.71 -3.62 -5.56
CA LEU A 151 -5.03 -4.16 -4.25
C LEU A 151 -5.43 -5.63 -4.39
N LEU A 152 -4.63 -6.51 -3.76
CA LEU A 152 -4.78 -7.95 -3.84
C LEU A 152 -5.33 -8.47 -2.51
N ARG A 153 -6.48 -9.17 -2.57
CA ARG A 153 -7.07 -9.86 -1.42
C ARG A 153 -6.93 -11.36 -1.61
N ASP A 154 -6.25 -12.02 -0.68
CA ASP A 154 -6.12 -13.48 -0.67
C ASP A 154 -5.41 -14.07 -1.91
N TRP A 155 -4.49 -13.32 -2.53
CA TRP A 155 -3.66 -13.84 -3.62
C TRP A 155 -2.50 -14.67 -3.07
N ASP A 156 -2.26 -15.82 -3.68
CA ASP A 156 -1.09 -16.65 -3.41
C ASP A 156 0.11 -16.25 -4.29
N ILE A 157 1.25 -16.88 -4.02
CA ILE A 157 2.51 -16.63 -4.74
C ILE A 157 2.37 -17.03 -6.22
N GLU A 158 1.57 -18.06 -6.53
CA GLU A 158 1.37 -18.55 -7.90
C GLU A 158 0.67 -17.50 -8.75
N ARG A 159 -0.47 -16.96 -8.29
CA ARG A 159 -1.20 -15.88 -8.99
C ARG A 159 -0.38 -14.60 -9.11
N ILE A 160 0.43 -14.26 -8.10
CA ILE A 160 1.34 -13.11 -8.18
C ILE A 160 2.44 -13.38 -9.23
N GLY A 161 2.91 -14.62 -9.33
CA GLY A 161 3.83 -15.07 -10.39
C GLY A 161 3.21 -14.95 -11.78
N GLU A 162 1.99 -15.44 -11.96
CA GLU A 162 1.23 -15.31 -13.22
C GLU A 162 1.02 -13.85 -13.62
N LEU A 163 0.68 -12.98 -12.67
CA LEU A 163 0.55 -11.55 -12.91
C LEU A 163 1.89 -10.92 -13.33
N ARG A 164 2.99 -11.33 -12.69
CA ARG A 164 4.33 -10.85 -13.05
C ARG A 164 4.71 -11.26 -14.47
N ASP A 165 4.31 -12.46 -14.90
CA ASP A 165 4.57 -12.95 -16.26
C ASP A 165 3.63 -12.33 -17.30
N ALA A 166 2.41 -11.99 -16.91
CA ALA A 166 1.44 -11.31 -17.77
C ALA A 166 1.77 -9.82 -17.98
N LEU A 167 2.40 -9.18 -16.99
CA LEU A 167 2.98 -7.85 -17.10
C LEU A 167 4.41 -7.93 -17.66
N GLU A 168 4.96 -6.84 -18.21
CA GLU A 168 6.35 -6.89 -18.68
C GLU A 168 7.30 -7.09 -17.49
N ARG A 169 8.37 -7.89 -17.70
CA ARG A 169 9.35 -8.19 -16.64
C ARG A 169 9.88 -6.91 -15.98
N GLY A 170 9.87 -6.90 -14.65
CA GLY A 170 10.40 -5.80 -13.84
C GLY A 170 9.42 -4.65 -13.60
N GLN A 171 8.17 -4.74 -14.07
CA GLN A 171 7.17 -3.70 -13.84
C GLN A 171 6.43 -3.84 -12.50
N LEU A 172 6.28 -5.06 -11.95
CA LEU A 172 5.47 -5.31 -10.76
C LEU A 172 6.29 -5.26 -9.46
N VAL A 173 5.92 -4.37 -8.55
CA VAL A 173 6.61 -4.16 -7.25
C VAL A 173 5.62 -4.21 -6.09
N GLU A 174 5.92 -4.99 -5.06
CA GLU A 174 5.10 -5.01 -3.85
C GLU A 174 5.44 -3.81 -2.95
N ARG A 175 4.41 -3.10 -2.50
CA ARG A 175 4.52 -2.01 -1.52
C ARG A 175 3.84 -2.38 -0.20
N THR A 176 4.07 -1.56 0.83
CA THR A 176 3.36 -1.65 2.11
C THR A 176 2.12 -0.73 2.07
N ALA A 177 1.63 -0.27 3.22
CA ALA A 177 0.59 0.76 3.27
C ALA A 177 1.00 2.05 2.53
N PHE A 178 2.30 2.27 2.34
CA PHE A 178 2.89 3.50 1.82
C PHE A 178 3.48 3.31 0.41
N PRO A 179 3.74 4.41 -0.32
CA PRO A 179 4.53 4.40 -1.55
C PRO A 179 5.95 3.83 -1.36
N ILE A 180 6.61 3.47 -2.46
CA ILE A 180 7.95 2.84 -2.45
C ILE A 180 9.10 3.84 -2.39
N ASP A 181 8.81 5.14 -2.42
CA ASP A 181 9.74 6.26 -2.53
C ASP A 181 9.73 7.17 -1.29
N ILE A 182 9.25 6.65 -0.16
CA ILE A 182 9.28 7.39 1.12
C ILE A 182 10.68 7.31 1.72
N GLU A 183 11.19 8.48 2.10
CA GLU A 183 12.48 8.60 2.77
C GLU A 183 12.41 8.10 4.22
N TYR A 184 13.50 7.54 4.70
CA TYR A 184 13.57 6.98 6.06
C TYR A 184 13.25 8.04 7.12
N ASP A 185 13.86 9.23 7.00
CA ASP A 185 13.68 10.31 7.97
C ASP A 185 12.23 10.80 8.00
N GLU A 186 11.59 10.90 6.83
CA GLU A 186 10.17 11.26 6.72
C GLU A 186 9.27 10.22 7.42
N ALA A 187 9.51 8.93 7.18
CA ALA A 187 8.76 7.87 7.85
C ALA A 187 9.01 7.86 9.37
N ALA A 188 10.24 8.16 9.82
CA ALA A 188 10.60 8.19 11.23
C ALA A 188 9.99 9.38 11.99
N GLU A 189 9.82 10.52 11.33
CA GLU A 189 9.20 11.72 11.90
C GLU A 189 7.68 11.62 11.98
N GLU A 190 7.05 11.00 10.99
CA GLU A 190 5.58 10.98 10.84
C GLU A 190 4.88 9.77 11.47
N LEU A 191 5.59 8.64 11.65
CA LEU A 191 5.00 7.41 12.18
C LEU A 191 5.27 7.25 13.68
N GLU A 192 4.24 6.83 14.41
CA GLU A 192 4.40 6.37 15.78
C GLU A 192 5.32 5.14 15.85
N ALA A 193 6.01 4.97 16.98
CA ALA A 193 7.07 3.96 17.13
C ALA A 193 6.63 2.53 16.73
N GLY A 194 5.39 2.14 17.07
CA GLY A 194 4.86 0.83 16.72
C GLY A 194 4.60 0.69 15.21
N ALA A 195 4.00 1.70 14.58
CA ALA A 195 3.79 1.74 13.13
C ALA A 195 5.13 1.77 12.36
N PHE A 196 6.09 2.56 12.83
CA PHE A 196 7.41 2.65 12.24
C PHE A 196 8.16 1.32 12.32
N SER A 197 8.16 0.66 13.48
CA SER A 197 8.76 -0.66 13.65
C SER A 197 8.08 -1.71 12.76
N ALA A 198 6.76 -1.72 12.67
CA ALA A 198 6.03 -2.62 11.77
C ALA A 198 6.42 -2.37 10.31
N TYR A 199 6.50 -1.11 9.88
CA TYR A 199 6.92 -0.72 8.54
C TYR A 199 8.34 -1.19 8.20
N LEU A 200 9.33 -0.93 9.07
CA LEU A 200 10.73 -1.37 8.86
C LEU A 200 10.86 -2.89 8.75
N ASN A 201 10.02 -3.65 9.45
CA ASN A 201 9.97 -5.11 9.37
C ASN A 201 9.27 -5.63 8.10
N GLN A 202 8.55 -4.78 7.37
CA GLN A 202 7.91 -5.13 6.11
C GLN A 202 8.78 -4.80 4.90
N ILE A 203 9.66 -3.80 4.98
CA ILE A 203 10.43 -3.32 3.82
C ILE A 203 11.84 -3.89 3.70
N ASP A 204 12.39 -3.76 2.49
CA ASP A 204 13.81 -3.84 2.19
C ASP A 204 14.49 -2.45 2.26
N GLY A 205 15.78 -2.39 1.97
CA GLY A 205 16.54 -1.12 1.99
C GLY A 205 16.17 -0.12 0.89
N ARG A 206 15.19 -0.43 0.03
CA ARG A 206 14.65 0.47 -1.00
C ARG A 206 13.18 0.84 -0.74
N GLY A 207 12.66 0.58 0.46
CA GLY A 207 11.26 0.91 0.80
C GLY A 207 10.21 -0.02 0.17
N ARG A 208 10.63 -1.07 -0.55
CA ARG A 208 9.74 -2.06 -1.16
C ARG A 208 9.44 -3.16 -0.15
N ALA A 209 8.31 -3.84 -0.28
CA ALA A 209 8.05 -4.98 0.59
C ALA A 209 9.13 -6.05 0.40
N ARG A 210 9.66 -6.57 1.50
CA ARG A 210 10.74 -7.54 1.51
C ARG A 210 10.31 -8.80 0.74
N PRO A 211 11.10 -9.26 -0.25
CA PRO A 211 10.83 -10.52 -0.92
C PRO A 211 10.67 -11.66 0.08
N ARG A 212 9.60 -12.44 -0.07
CA ARG A 212 9.35 -13.63 0.76
C ARG A 212 10.20 -14.77 0.22
N GLY A 213 11.42 -14.90 0.74
CA GLY A 213 12.33 -16.00 0.45
C GLY A 213 12.67 -16.76 1.72
N GLU A 214 13.12 -18.01 1.57
CA GLU A 214 13.63 -18.80 2.70
C GLU A 214 14.94 -18.24 3.28
N TRP A 215 15.60 -17.39 2.50
CA TRP A 215 16.87 -16.78 2.85
C TRP A 215 16.75 -15.74 3.95
N ALA A 216 17.55 -15.94 4.99
CA ALA A 216 17.79 -15.01 6.07
C ALA A 216 19.26 -15.10 6.47
N PRO A 217 19.87 -14.02 7.02
CA PRO A 217 21.21 -14.09 7.58
C PRO A 217 21.32 -15.26 8.57
N GLY A 218 22.27 -16.17 8.35
CA GLY A 218 22.50 -17.36 9.19
C GLY A 218 21.75 -18.63 8.78
N ARG A 219 20.96 -18.63 7.69
CA ARG A 219 20.41 -19.87 7.11
C ARG A 219 21.31 -20.42 6.01
N GLU A 220 21.47 -21.74 5.96
CA GLU A 220 22.21 -22.47 4.91
C GLU A 220 21.40 -22.58 3.59
N VAL A 221 20.90 -21.45 3.10
CA VAL A 221 20.30 -21.33 1.77
C VAL A 221 21.09 -20.30 0.97
N SER A 222 21.18 -20.49 -0.34
CA SER A 222 21.90 -19.58 -1.23
C SER A 222 21.34 -18.16 -1.10
N THR A 223 22.24 -17.17 -1.06
CA THR A 223 21.83 -15.77 -1.08
C THR A 223 21.08 -15.50 -2.37
N PRO A 224 19.84 -15.01 -2.33
CA PRO A 224 19.08 -14.74 -3.53
C PRO A 224 19.84 -13.70 -4.35
N GLU A 225 20.12 -14.03 -5.61
CA GLU A 225 20.69 -13.06 -6.54
C GLU A 225 19.65 -11.98 -6.81
N SER A 226 20.01 -10.72 -6.56
CA SER A 226 19.13 -9.60 -6.91
C SER A 226 19.17 -9.40 -8.42
N ASP A 227 18.02 -9.46 -9.08
CA ASP A 227 17.84 -9.11 -10.50
C ASP A 227 18.26 -7.66 -10.83
N THR A 228 18.60 -6.83 -9.84
CA THR A 228 18.97 -5.41 -10.00
C THR A 228 20.28 -5.02 -9.31
N ARG A 229 21.19 -5.97 -9.07
CA ARG A 229 22.44 -5.69 -8.36
C ARG A 229 23.36 -4.77 -9.19
N ILE A 230 23.29 -3.46 -8.92
CA ILE A 230 24.41 -2.52 -9.12
C ILE A 230 25.16 -2.43 -7.78
N SER A 231 25.98 -3.41 -7.49
CA SER A 231 27.12 -3.24 -6.60
C SER A 231 28.21 -4.15 -7.13
N ALA A 232 29.26 -3.52 -7.67
CA ALA A 232 30.49 -4.18 -8.04
C ALA A 232 30.92 -5.11 -6.90
N GLY A 233 31.40 -6.30 -7.27
CA GLY A 233 32.01 -7.22 -6.32
C GLY A 233 33.00 -6.46 -5.44
N TRP A 234 32.87 -6.67 -4.13
CA TRP A 234 34.00 -6.42 -3.26
C TRP A 234 34.89 -7.66 -3.35
N PRO A 235 36.21 -7.47 -3.46
CA PRO A 235 37.19 -8.48 -3.89
C PRO A 235 37.19 -9.76 -3.04
#